data_AF-A0ABD0PIZ4-F1
#
_entry.id   AF-A0ABD0PIZ4-F1
#
_cell.length_a   1.000
_cell.length_b   1.000
_cell.length_c   1.000
_cell.angle_alpha   90.00
_cell.angle_beta   90.00
_cell.angle_gamma   90.00
#
_symmetry.space_group_name_H-M   'P 1'
#
loop_
_entity.id
_entity.type
_entity.pdbx_description
1 polymer ?
#
loop_
_entity_poly.entity_id
_entity_poly.type
_entity_poly.pdbx_seq_one_letter_code
_entity_poly.pdbx_strand_id
1 'polypeptide(L)' 'VPGITIATDIICGFPGETDEDFEQTMALVRQYRFPSLFINQFYPRPGTPAAKMEQIPAHMVRC' A
#
# COMPACT_ATOMS: atom_id res chain seq x y z
N VAL A 1 -5.01 -10.07 -24.01
CA VAL A 1 -4.43 -11.44 -24.05
C VAL A 1 -5.20 -12.29 -23.06
N PRO A 2 -5.93 -13.32 -23.50
CA PRO A 2 -6.65 -14.23 -22.62
C PRO A 2 -5.70 -14.98 -21.67
N GLY A 3 -6.12 -15.21 -20.42
CA GLY A 3 -5.37 -16.03 -19.46
C GLY A 3 -4.22 -15.34 -18.71
N ILE A 4 -4.13 -14.00 -18.74
CA ILE A 4 -3.14 -13.28 -17.92
C ILE A 4 -3.61 -13.21 -16.46
N THR A 5 -2.72 -13.59 -15.56
CA THR A 5 -2.85 -13.34 -14.12
C THR A 5 -2.00 -12.14 -13.74
N ILE A 6 -2.62 -11.17 -13.07
CA ILE A 6 -1.91 -10.01 -12.52
C ILE A 6 -1.75 -10.27 -11.02
N ALA A 7 -0.50 -10.32 -10.58
CA ALA A 7 -0.13 -10.31 -9.18
C ALA A 7 0.45 -8.95 -8.84
N THR A 8 0.12 -8.42 -7.65
CA THR A 8 0.65 -7.14 -7.20
C THR A 8 0.85 -7.14 -5.70
N ASP A 9 1.83 -6.35 -5.27
CA ASP A 9 2.06 -6.02 -3.87
C ASP A 9 1.61 -4.58 -3.62
N ILE A 10 0.94 -4.35 -2.49
CA ILE A 10 0.53 -3.02 -2.04
C ILE A 10 1.21 -2.75 -0.69
N ILE A 11 1.70 -1.53 -0.52
CA ILE A 11 2.29 -1.08 0.74
C ILE A 11 1.40 0.02 1.31
N CYS A 12 0.90 -0.18 2.53
CA CYS A 12 0.10 0.81 3.25
C CYS A 12 0.92 1.47 4.38
N GLY A 13 0.53 2.66 4.79
CA GLY A 13 1.23 3.46 5.80
C GLY A 13 2.43 4.19 5.24
N PHE A 14 2.46 4.48 3.94
CA PHE A 14 3.50 5.32 3.37
C PHE A 14 3.48 6.72 4.02
N PRO A 15 4.64 7.37 4.23
CA PRO A 15 4.69 8.70 4.84
C PRO A 15 3.81 9.71 4.10
N GLY A 16 2.79 10.24 4.79
CA GLY A 16 1.82 11.18 4.22
C GLY A 16 0.55 10.55 3.63
N GLU A 17 0.39 9.23 3.69
CA GLU A 17 -0.85 8.55 3.31
C GLU A 17 -2.02 9.02 4.18
N THR A 18 -3.11 9.44 3.53
CA THR A 18 -4.34 9.87 4.19
C THR A 18 -5.39 8.73 4.23
N ASP A 19 -6.41 8.89 5.06
CA ASP A 19 -7.56 7.97 5.08
C ASP A 19 -8.25 7.89 3.71
N GLU A 20 -8.26 8.98 2.94
CA GLU A 20 -8.84 9.01 1.59
C GLU A 20 -8.01 8.18 0.60
N ASP A 21 -6.67 8.30 0.64
CA ASP A 21 -5.76 7.51 -0.20
C ASP A 21 -5.90 6.00 0.08
N PHE A 22 -6.07 5.64 1.36
CA PHE A 22 -6.33 4.27 1.78
C PHE A 22 -7.64 3.73 1.20
N GLU A 23 -8.75 4.48 1.33
CA GLU A 23 -10.03 4.05 0.80
C GLU A 23 -10.03 3.95 -0.75
N GLN A 24 -9.31 4.84 -1.43
CA GLN A 24 -9.11 4.74 -2.88
C GLN A 24 -8.33 3.47 -3.26
N THR A 25 -7.29 3.13 -2.50
CA THR A 25 -6.53 1.88 -2.69
C THR A 25 -7.42 0.65 -2.46
N MET A 26 -8.26 0.67 -1.42
CA MET A 26 -9.20 -0.41 -1.16
C MET A 26 -10.30 -0.51 -2.21
N ALA A 27 -10.76 0.61 -2.77
CA ALA A 27 -11.69 0.62 -3.88
C ALA A 27 -11.09 -0.05 -5.13
N LEU A 28 -9.81 0.22 -5.43
CA LEU A 28 -9.08 -0.43 -6.52
C LEU A 28 -8.99 -1.95 -6.31
N VAL A 29 -8.62 -2.40 -5.10
CA VAL A 29 -8.58 -3.83 -4.77
C VAL A 29 -9.95 -4.50 -4.95
N ARG A 30 -11.03 -3.85 -4.47
CA ARG A 30 -12.40 -4.35 -4.60
C ARG A 30 -12.87 -4.43 -6.06
N GLN A 31 -12.45 -3.47 -6.88
CA GLN A 31 -12.81 -3.38 -8.30
C GLN A 31 -12.13 -4.47 -9.13
N TYR A 32 -10.82 -4.63 -8.99
CA TYR A 32 -10.04 -5.51 -9.87
C TYR A 32 -9.92 -6.95 -9.35
N ARG A 33 -10.14 -7.16 -8.05
CA ARG A 33 -10.11 -8.49 -7.39
C ARG A 33 -8.91 -9.33 -7.84
N PHE A 34 -7.72 -8.77 -7.64
CA PHE A 34 -6.47 -9.41 -8.05
C PHE A 34 -6.39 -10.85 -7.51
N PRO A 35 -6.11 -11.85 -8.38
CA PRO A 35 -6.02 -13.25 -7.97
C PRO A 35 -4.87 -13.51 -6.97
N SER A 36 -3.84 -12.67 -7.00
CA SER A 36 -2.71 -12.71 -6.07
C SER A 36 -2.39 -11.27 -5.65
N LEU A 37 -2.59 -10.99 -4.37
CA LEU A 37 -2.39 -9.69 -3.75
C LEU A 37 -1.75 -9.88 -2.39
N PHE A 38 -0.65 -9.17 -2.15
CA PHE A 38 -0.07 -9.05 -0.81
C PHE A 38 -0.10 -7.59 -0.37
N ILE A 39 -0.55 -7.37 0.87
CA ILE A 39 -0.60 -6.05 1.50
C ILE A 39 0.37 -6.06 2.66
N ASN A 40 1.33 -5.13 2.65
CA ASN A 40 2.36 -5.01 3.67
C ASN A 40 2.40 -3.60 4.26
N GLN A 41 2.85 -3.49 5.50
CA GLN A 41 3.10 -2.19 6.12
C GLN A 41 4.41 -1.57 5.59
N PHE A 42 4.40 -0.25 5.38
CA PHE A 42 5.60 0.49 5.04
C PHE A 42 6.65 0.41 6.15
N TYR A 43 7.88 0.09 5.77
CA TYR A 43 9.02 0.13 6.67
C TYR A 43 10.11 1.04 6.08
N PRO A 44 10.43 2.18 6.74
CA PRO A 44 11.44 3.10 6.23
C PRO A 44 12.81 2.43 6.19
N ARG A 45 13.48 2.49 5.02
CA ARG A 45 14.85 1.99 4.85
C ARG A 45 15.85 3.14 4.95
N PRO A 46 16.92 3.01 5.76
CA PRO A 46 17.95 4.04 5.86
C PRO A 46 18.48 4.48 4.49
N GLY A 47 18.64 5.79 4.29
CA GLY A 47 19.14 6.36 3.04
C GLY A 47 18.09 6.67 1.97
N THR A 48 16.83 6.25 2.16
CA THR A 48 15.73 6.60 1.24
C THR A 48 15.16 8.00 1.55
N PRO A 49 14.62 8.72 0.56
CA PRO A 49 13.87 9.96 0.81
C PRO A 49 12.69 9.74 1.77
N ALA A 50 11.99 8.60 1.62
CA ALA A 50 10.85 8.24 2.46
C ALA A 50 11.24 8.05 3.94
N ALA A 51 12.47 7.63 4.24
CA ALA A 51 12.95 7.54 5.62
C ALA A 51 13.17 8.92 6.29
N LYS A 52 13.23 10.01 5.52
CA LYS A 52 13.34 11.39 6.02
C LYS A 52 11.99 12.08 6.18
N MET A 53 10.91 11.48 5.67
CA MET A 53 9.56 12.01 5.76
C MET A 53 8.95 11.74 7.15
N GLU A 54 7.91 12.47 7.52
CA GLU A 54 7.15 12.22 8.74
C GLU A 54 6.40 10.90 8.62
N GLN A 55 6.76 9.93 9.46
CA GLN A 55 6.23 8.57 9.40
C GLN A 55 4.85 8.52 10.06
N ILE A 56 3.96 7.69 9.50
CA ILE A 56 2.72 7.34 10.17
C ILE A 56 3.04 6.36 11.31
N PRO A 57 2.62 6.64 12.55
CA PRO A 57 2.78 5.72 13.67
C PRO A 57 2.22 4.33 13.35
N ALA A 58 2.99 3.30 13.66
CA ALA A 58 2.69 1.92 13.25
C ALA A 58 1.32 1.42 13.71
N HIS A 59 0.81 1.90 14.85
CA HIS A 59 -0.50 1.53 15.39
C HIS A 59 -1.69 2.20 14.66
N MET A 60 -1.44 3.20 13.81
CA MET A 60 -2.46 3.86 13.01
C MET A 60 -2.54 3.32 11.58
N VAL A 61 -1.52 2.58 11.13
CA VAL A 61 -1.52 2.00 9.78
C VAL A 61 -2.55 0.88 9.70
N ARG A 62 -3.38 0.93 8.66
CA ARG A 62 -4.39 -0.09 8.35
C ARG A 62 -3.89 -0.92 7.16
N CYS A 63 -3.77 -2.24 7.32
CA CYS A 63 -3.34 -3.19 6.29
C CYS A 63 -4.22 -4.44 6.34
#